data_AF-U5S204-F1
#
_entry.id   AF-U5S204-F1
#
_cell.length_a   1.000
_cell.length_b   1.000
_cell.length_c   1.000
_cell.angle_alpha   90.00
_cell.angle_beta   90.00
_cell.angle_gamma   90.00
#
_symmetry.space_group_name_H-M   'P 1'
#
loop_
_entity.id
_entity.type
_entity.pdbx_description
1 polymer ?
#
loop_
_entity_poly.entity_id
_entity_poly.type
_entity_poly.pdbx_seq_one_letter_code
_entity_poly.pdbx_strand_id
1 'polypeptide(L)'
;MPEVICQKWEESESEPGWGVTVRSDGYTLKDQALKAAHVGVGKSYLGPQEAPTPEERGVPAWTGTPEEAAKIIRAAMRHFGAATVGFIELDDNTRKLIYGVDPDGKELIFTDEEVASETEEARYIPNKCKYAIVYTVQMSQETMRRSPTQLGSQTTSLAYTRGEVIQASAQEFLRGLGYQCLGESSTNALGIAPALAVMAGLGELSRLNRLITPEYGPMVRVFKLLTDLPVATDKPIDAGIMEFCKRCKKCAEACPSESLSFLDEPSWD
;
A
#
# COMPACT_ATOMS: atom_id res chain seq x y z
N MET A 1 -24.10 6.53 28.63
CA MET A 1 -23.81 7.27 27.39
C MET A 1 -23.21 8.60 27.79
N PRO A 2 -21.87 8.75 27.82
CA PRO A 2 -21.26 10.04 28.05
C PRO A 2 -21.11 10.79 26.72
N GLU A 3 -21.43 12.07 26.78
CA GLU A 3 -21.47 13.04 25.71
C GLU A 3 -20.08 13.20 25.06
N VAL A 4 -20.05 13.10 23.73
CA VAL A 4 -18.89 13.51 22.93
C VAL A 4 -18.73 15.01 23.15
N ILE A 5 -17.70 15.40 23.91
CA ILE A 5 -17.27 16.78 24.07
C ILE A 5 -16.77 17.25 22.71
N CYS A 6 -17.69 17.81 21.92
CA CYS A 6 -17.39 18.67 20.80
C CYS A 6 -16.74 19.92 21.43
N GLN A 7 -15.42 19.90 21.61
CA GLN A 7 -14.68 21.09 22.01
C GLN A 7 -14.99 22.17 20.98
N LYS A 8 -15.74 23.19 21.41
CA LYS A 8 -15.92 24.43 20.68
C LYS A 8 -14.52 24.96 20.39
N TRP A 9 -14.16 24.99 19.11
CA TRP A 9 -13.01 25.72 18.64
C TRP A 9 -13.30 27.19 18.91
N GLU A 10 -12.64 27.78 19.90
CA GLU A 10 -12.69 29.21 20.13
C GLU A 10 -12.23 29.92 18.86
N GLU A 11 -13.04 30.88 18.41
CA GLU A 11 -12.76 31.72 17.25
C GLU A 11 -11.47 32.51 17.50
N SER A 12 -10.35 32.01 16.98
CA SER A 12 -9.12 32.80 16.93
C SER A 12 -9.32 33.91 15.92
N GLU A 13 -9.32 35.15 16.39
CA GLU A 13 -9.39 36.37 15.59
C GLU A 13 -8.40 36.30 14.42
N SER A 14 -8.91 36.46 13.21
CA SER A 14 -8.13 36.36 11.98
C SER A 14 -7.43 37.69 11.67
N GLU A 15 -6.11 37.63 11.40
CA GLU A 15 -5.39 38.77 10.84
C GLU A 15 -5.91 39.10 9.42
N PRO A 16 -6.07 40.40 9.09
CA PRO A 16 -6.67 40.83 7.84
C PRO A 16 -5.66 40.72 6.68
N GLY A 17 -5.71 39.61 5.95
CA GLY A 17 -4.91 39.45 4.72
C GLY A 17 -5.30 38.27 3.84
N TRP A 18 -6.04 37.29 4.37
CA TRP A 18 -6.54 36.15 3.61
C TRP A 18 -8.02 35.98 3.92
N GLY A 19 -8.88 36.55 3.09
CA GLY A 19 -10.33 36.44 3.23
C GLY A 19 -10.78 34.98 3.27
N VAL A 20 -11.00 34.46 4.48
CA VAL A 20 -11.65 33.17 4.71
C VAL A 20 -13.08 33.50 5.09
N THR A 21 -13.96 33.55 4.09
CA THR A 21 -15.40 33.40 4.33
C THR A 21 -15.60 31.96 4.77
N VAL A 22 -15.77 31.75 6.08
CA VAL A 22 -16.11 30.44 6.65
C VAL A 22 -17.42 29.97 6.01
N ARG A 23 -17.38 28.88 5.24
CA ARG A 23 -18.57 28.26 4.63
C ARG A 23 -19.07 27.10 5.51
N SER A 24 -20.31 26.67 5.27
CA SER A 24 -21.18 25.85 6.13
C SER A 24 -20.67 24.48 6.61
N ASP A 25 -19.49 24.04 6.17
CA ASP A 25 -18.85 22.77 6.55
C ASP A 25 -17.55 22.96 7.37
N GLY A 26 -17.13 24.20 7.64
CA GLY A 26 -15.93 24.52 8.41
C GLY A 26 -14.60 24.45 7.64
N TYR A 27 -14.63 24.26 6.30
CA TYR A 27 -13.43 24.15 5.48
C TYR A 27 -13.26 25.32 4.49
N THR A 28 -12.02 25.65 4.16
CA THR A 28 -11.72 26.73 3.20
C THR A 28 -11.81 26.24 1.76
N LEU A 29 -11.89 27.18 0.80
CA LEU A 29 -11.80 26.86 -0.63
C LEU A 29 -10.51 26.10 -0.97
N LYS A 30 -9.39 26.42 -0.30
CA LYS A 30 -8.10 25.75 -0.53
C LYS A 30 -8.15 24.28 -0.12
N ASP A 31 -8.81 23.97 0.99
CA ASP A 31 -8.98 22.59 1.47
C ASP A 31 -9.84 21.76 0.50
N GLN A 32 -10.94 22.35 0.02
CA GLN A 32 -11.82 21.72 -0.95
C GLN A 32 -11.13 21.52 -2.30
N ALA A 33 -10.38 22.53 -2.77
CA ALA A 33 -9.60 22.45 -4.01
C ALA A 33 -8.54 21.34 -3.94
N LEU A 34 -7.82 21.23 -2.82
CA LEU A 34 -6.84 20.15 -2.64
C LEU A 34 -7.50 18.77 -2.66
N LYS A 35 -8.63 18.61 -1.96
CA LYS A 35 -9.40 17.35 -1.98
C LYS A 35 -9.82 16.96 -3.40
N ALA A 36 -10.23 17.94 -4.21
CA ALA A 36 -10.66 17.72 -5.59
C ALA A 36 -9.50 17.47 -6.57
N ALA A 37 -8.24 17.69 -6.17
CA ALA A 37 -7.08 17.61 -7.05
C ALA A 37 -6.53 16.19 -7.27
N HIS A 38 -7.11 15.16 -6.64
CA HIS A 38 -6.67 13.78 -6.82
C HIS A 38 -7.17 13.22 -8.17
N VAL A 39 -6.26 12.65 -8.96
CA VAL A 39 -6.55 12.05 -10.27
C VAL A 39 -6.07 10.60 -10.28
N GLY A 40 -7.02 9.66 -10.32
CA GLY A 40 -6.75 8.23 -10.37
C GLY A 40 -6.85 7.65 -11.78
N VAL A 41 -6.22 6.49 -11.95
CA VAL A 41 -6.30 5.68 -13.18
C VAL A 41 -7.12 4.40 -12.97
N GLY A 42 -7.52 4.12 -11.74
CA GLY A 42 -8.24 2.91 -11.38
C GLY A 42 -7.32 1.73 -11.10
N LYS A 43 -7.88 0.70 -10.49
CA LYS A 43 -7.18 -0.55 -10.17
C LYS A 43 -7.69 -1.66 -11.07
N SER A 44 -6.78 -2.54 -11.49
CA SER A 44 -7.07 -3.71 -12.32
C SER A 44 -6.26 -4.90 -11.83
N TYR A 45 -6.92 -6.05 -11.64
CA TYR A 45 -6.28 -7.28 -11.24
C TYR A 45 -5.24 -7.74 -12.28
N LEU A 46 -5.62 -7.74 -13.55
CA LEU A 46 -4.74 -8.11 -14.66
C LEU A 46 -3.90 -6.93 -15.19
N GLY A 47 -4.24 -5.69 -14.83
CA GLY A 47 -3.58 -4.48 -15.32
C GLY A 47 -4.18 -3.95 -16.63
N PRO A 48 -3.56 -2.92 -17.24
CA PRO A 48 -4.04 -2.29 -18.48
C PRO A 48 -3.95 -3.19 -19.72
N GLN A 49 -2.92 -4.03 -19.82
CA GLN A 49 -2.64 -4.92 -20.94
C GLN A 49 -2.38 -4.18 -22.27
N GLU A 50 -1.68 -3.04 -22.23
CA GLU A 50 -1.46 -2.17 -23.40
C GLU A 50 -0.07 -2.30 -24.02
N ALA A 51 0.95 -2.60 -23.21
CA ALA A 51 2.34 -2.70 -23.60
C ALA A 51 2.52 -3.97 -24.43
N PRO A 52 3.26 -3.89 -25.55
CA PRO A 52 3.46 -5.05 -26.38
C PRO A 52 4.39 -6.04 -25.68
N THR A 53 3.94 -7.29 -25.68
CA THR A 53 4.66 -8.45 -25.17
C THR A 53 5.93 -8.69 -26.00
N PRO A 54 6.88 -9.51 -25.49
CA PRO A 54 8.02 -9.95 -26.29
C PRO A 54 7.62 -10.62 -27.61
N GLU A 55 6.57 -11.42 -27.62
CA GLU A 55 6.04 -12.08 -28.82
C GLU A 55 5.57 -11.06 -29.86
N GLU A 56 4.79 -10.05 -29.45
CA GLU A 56 4.35 -8.97 -30.34
C GLU A 56 5.51 -8.12 -30.87
N ARG A 57 6.63 -8.09 -30.13
CA ARG A 57 7.88 -7.44 -30.55
C ARG A 57 8.78 -8.33 -31.41
N GLY A 58 8.45 -9.61 -31.57
CA GLY A 58 9.27 -10.59 -32.29
C GLY A 58 10.59 -10.92 -31.59
N VAL A 59 10.66 -10.79 -30.26
CA VAL A 59 11.84 -11.10 -29.44
C VAL A 59 11.47 -12.12 -28.33
N PRO A 60 12.42 -12.93 -27.84
CA PRO A 60 12.14 -13.83 -26.73
C PRO A 60 11.80 -13.05 -25.45
N ALA A 61 11.06 -13.69 -24.55
CA ALA A 61 10.87 -13.18 -23.19
C ALA A 61 12.22 -12.92 -22.52
N TRP A 62 12.25 -11.92 -21.64
CA TRP A 62 13.46 -11.59 -20.92
C TRP A 62 13.88 -12.79 -20.05
N THR A 63 15.18 -13.03 -19.94
CA THR A 63 15.74 -14.05 -19.07
C THR A 63 16.91 -13.47 -18.29
N GLY A 64 17.06 -13.92 -17.05
CA GLY A 64 18.13 -13.49 -16.17
C GLY A 64 18.09 -14.24 -14.85
N THR A 65 19.05 -13.94 -13.98
CA THR A 65 19.09 -14.51 -12.63
C THR A 65 18.01 -13.88 -11.73
N PRO A 66 17.53 -14.56 -10.69
CA PRO A 66 16.61 -13.97 -9.71
C PRO A 66 17.16 -12.67 -9.08
N GLU A 67 18.48 -12.58 -8.88
CA GLU A 67 19.16 -11.39 -8.37
C GLU A 67 19.11 -10.22 -9.35
N GLU A 68 19.26 -10.51 -10.64
CA GLU A 68 19.15 -9.51 -11.70
C GLU A 68 17.70 -9.05 -11.87
N ALA A 69 16.75 -9.98 -11.85
CA ALA A 69 15.32 -9.70 -11.87
C ALA A 69 14.91 -8.77 -10.73
N ALA A 70 15.34 -9.07 -9.50
CA ALA A 70 15.09 -8.23 -8.33
C ALA A 70 15.69 -6.82 -8.50
N LYS A 71 16.89 -6.69 -9.09
CA LYS A 71 17.52 -5.38 -9.35
C LYS A 71 16.76 -4.56 -10.38
N ILE A 72 16.36 -5.15 -11.51
CA ILE A 72 15.64 -4.42 -12.57
C ILE A 72 14.24 -4.02 -12.11
N ILE A 73 13.53 -4.90 -11.39
CA ILE A 73 12.21 -4.58 -10.84
C ILE A 73 12.35 -3.47 -9.81
N ARG A 74 13.31 -3.56 -8.90
CA ARG A 74 13.56 -2.50 -7.90
C ARG A 74 13.83 -1.16 -8.58
N ALA A 75 14.69 -1.13 -9.62
CA ALA A 75 14.96 0.08 -10.38
C ALA A 75 13.70 0.65 -11.07
N ALA A 76 12.92 -0.20 -11.73
CA ALA A 76 11.68 0.19 -12.40
C ALA A 76 10.63 0.71 -11.40
N MET A 77 10.39 -0.01 -10.31
CA MET A 77 9.46 0.39 -9.25
C MET A 77 9.84 1.73 -8.61
N ARG A 78 11.15 1.96 -8.38
CA ARG A 78 11.65 3.27 -7.90
C ARG A 78 11.40 4.37 -8.94
N HIS A 79 11.60 4.09 -10.23
CA HIS A 79 11.30 5.02 -11.31
C HIS A 79 9.81 5.38 -11.37
N PHE A 80 8.91 4.41 -11.17
CA PHE A 80 7.47 4.63 -11.12
C PHE A 80 7.01 5.42 -9.88
N GLY A 81 7.86 5.54 -8.86
CA GLY A 81 7.62 6.37 -7.68
C GLY A 81 7.40 5.61 -6.37
N ALA A 82 7.72 4.31 -6.33
CA ALA A 82 7.78 3.56 -5.07
C ALA A 82 8.87 4.12 -4.14
N ALA A 83 8.58 4.19 -2.85
CA ALA A 83 9.48 4.70 -1.81
C ALA A 83 10.42 3.63 -1.25
N THR A 84 9.92 2.41 -1.04
CA THR A 84 10.72 1.20 -0.78
C THR A 84 10.09 0.03 -1.55
N VAL A 85 10.88 -1.01 -1.82
CA VAL A 85 10.46 -2.20 -2.58
C VAL A 85 11.11 -3.41 -1.90
N GLY A 86 10.41 -4.53 -1.83
CA GLY A 86 10.92 -5.77 -1.27
C GLY A 86 10.23 -6.97 -1.89
N PHE A 87 10.85 -8.13 -1.78
CA PHE A 87 10.40 -9.34 -2.45
C PHE A 87 10.23 -10.50 -1.48
N ILE A 88 9.17 -11.28 -1.65
CA ILE A 88 9.02 -12.57 -0.96
C ILE A 88 8.52 -13.64 -1.94
N GLU A 89 8.77 -14.90 -1.62
CA GLU A 89 8.13 -16.03 -2.26
C GLU A 89 6.91 -16.43 -1.43
N LEU A 90 5.80 -16.76 -2.10
CA LEU A 90 4.58 -17.29 -1.53
C LEU A 90 4.69 -18.81 -1.38
N ASP A 91 5.22 -19.23 -0.23
CA ASP A 91 5.23 -20.61 0.24
C ASP A 91 3.94 -20.97 1.01
N ASP A 92 3.86 -22.19 1.55
CA ASP A 92 2.71 -22.69 2.30
C ASP A 92 2.32 -21.82 3.51
N ASN A 93 3.23 -20.99 4.02
CA ASN A 93 2.98 -20.11 5.16
C ASN A 93 2.57 -18.70 4.71
N THR A 94 3.38 -18.10 3.86
CA THR A 94 3.19 -16.72 3.37
C THR A 94 2.02 -16.59 2.42
N ARG A 95 1.61 -17.67 1.74
CA ARG A 95 0.37 -17.70 0.94
C ARG A 95 -0.88 -17.40 1.77
N LYS A 96 -0.88 -17.71 3.08
CA LYS A 96 -2.00 -17.39 3.99
C LYS A 96 -2.21 -15.89 4.18
N LEU A 97 -1.27 -15.06 3.73
CA LEU A 97 -1.38 -13.60 3.72
C LEU A 97 -2.17 -13.08 2.51
N ILE A 98 -2.43 -13.92 1.52
CA ILE A 98 -3.34 -13.64 0.41
C ILE A 98 -4.77 -13.95 0.89
N TYR A 99 -5.71 -13.06 0.57
CA TYR A 99 -7.09 -13.27 0.99
C TYR A 99 -7.72 -14.45 0.25
N GLY A 100 -8.72 -15.09 0.86
CA GLY A 100 -9.58 -16.06 0.16
C GLY A 100 -10.70 -15.38 -0.63
N VAL A 101 -11.11 -14.17 -0.22
CA VAL A 101 -12.17 -13.38 -0.86
C VAL A 101 -11.75 -11.92 -0.86
N ASP A 102 -11.85 -11.28 -2.02
CA ASP A 102 -11.57 -9.85 -2.18
C ASP A 102 -12.71 -8.95 -1.68
N PRO A 103 -12.46 -7.65 -1.44
CA PRO A 103 -13.48 -6.72 -0.95
C PRO A 103 -14.74 -6.59 -1.82
N ASP A 104 -14.64 -6.91 -3.11
CA ASP A 104 -15.76 -6.94 -4.05
C ASP A 104 -16.52 -8.27 -4.09
N GLY A 105 -16.17 -9.22 -3.22
CA GLY A 105 -16.85 -10.49 -3.04
C GLY A 105 -16.32 -11.62 -3.92
N LYS A 106 -15.33 -11.36 -4.80
CA LYS A 106 -14.75 -12.41 -5.66
C LYS A 106 -13.79 -13.30 -4.89
N GLU A 107 -13.86 -14.61 -5.13
CA GLU A 107 -12.91 -15.56 -4.55
C GLU A 107 -11.53 -15.45 -5.20
N LEU A 108 -10.47 -15.55 -4.42
CA LEU A 108 -9.09 -15.63 -4.90
C LEU A 108 -8.66 -17.10 -4.89
N ILE A 109 -8.62 -17.71 -6.06
CA ILE A 109 -8.40 -19.15 -6.22
C ILE A 109 -7.04 -19.38 -6.84
N PHE A 110 -6.18 -20.10 -6.13
CA PHE A 110 -4.94 -20.55 -6.73
C PHE A 110 -5.14 -21.79 -7.60
N THR A 111 -4.49 -21.83 -8.76
CA THR A 111 -4.73 -22.84 -9.79
C THR A 111 -3.46 -23.25 -10.52
N ASP A 112 -3.47 -24.42 -11.16
CA ASP A 112 -2.39 -24.90 -12.04
C ASP A 112 -2.50 -24.35 -13.48
N GLU A 113 -3.48 -23.50 -13.76
CA GLU A 113 -3.58 -22.81 -15.06
C GLU A 113 -2.35 -21.93 -15.33
N GLU A 114 -1.95 -21.86 -16.60
CA GLU A 114 -0.76 -21.10 -17.00
C GLU A 114 -0.97 -19.58 -16.99
N VAL A 115 -2.21 -19.11 -17.12
CA VAL A 115 -2.52 -17.69 -17.27
C VAL A 115 -3.57 -17.30 -16.25
N ALA A 116 -3.33 -16.17 -15.57
CA ALA A 116 -4.28 -15.60 -14.64
C ALA A 116 -5.54 -15.13 -15.35
N SER A 117 -6.68 -15.27 -14.68
CA SER A 117 -7.97 -14.90 -15.24
C SER A 117 -8.90 -14.35 -14.16
N GLU A 118 -9.96 -13.68 -14.60
CA GLU A 118 -10.98 -13.11 -13.74
C GLU A 118 -12.37 -13.37 -14.36
N THR A 119 -13.31 -13.84 -13.55
CA THR A 119 -14.73 -14.00 -13.89
C THR A 119 -15.58 -13.04 -13.06
N GLU A 120 -16.91 -13.14 -13.14
CA GLU A 120 -17.80 -12.36 -12.28
C GLU A 120 -17.67 -12.78 -10.79
N GLU A 121 -17.31 -14.04 -10.54
CA GLU A 121 -17.29 -14.67 -9.21
C GLU A 121 -15.89 -14.87 -8.63
N ALA A 122 -14.84 -14.98 -9.45
CA ALA A 122 -13.52 -15.38 -8.98
C ALA A 122 -12.36 -14.73 -9.75
N ARG A 123 -11.20 -14.72 -9.10
CA ARG A 123 -9.89 -14.37 -9.65
C ARG A 123 -8.97 -15.58 -9.48
N TYR A 124 -8.45 -16.06 -10.60
CA TYR A 124 -7.57 -17.22 -10.63
C TYR A 124 -6.12 -16.78 -10.66
N ILE A 125 -5.34 -17.25 -9.67
CA ILE A 125 -3.92 -16.97 -9.51
C ILE A 125 -3.14 -18.24 -9.88
N PRO A 126 -2.39 -18.25 -11.00
CA PRO A 126 -1.49 -19.35 -11.32
C PRO A 126 -0.53 -19.66 -10.17
N ASN A 127 -0.29 -20.94 -9.88
CA ASN A 127 0.66 -21.38 -8.87
C ASN A 127 2.09 -20.89 -9.15
N LYS A 128 2.41 -20.58 -10.41
CA LYS A 128 3.69 -19.97 -10.79
C LYS A 128 3.79 -18.48 -10.44
N CYS A 129 2.67 -17.76 -10.25
CA CYS A 129 2.65 -16.36 -9.77
C CYS A 129 2.93 -16.28 -8.26
N LYS A 130 4.05 -16.87 -7.84
CA LYS A 130 4.41 -17.10 -6.44
C LYS A 130 5.41 -16.11 -5.88
N TYR A 131 5.80 -15.08 -6.63
CA TYR A 131 6.66 -14.03 -6.10
C TYR A 131 5.85 -12.77 -5.83
N ALA A 132 5.86 -12.28 -4.60
CA ALA A 132 5.21 -11.04 -4.25
C ALA A 132 6.21 -9.88 -4.27
N ILE A 133 5.88 -8.85 -5.04
CA ILE A 133 6.57 -7.55 -5.06
C ILE A 133 5.82 -6.65 -4.09
N VAL A 134 6.43 -6.34 -2.96
CA VAL A 134 5.85 -5.45 -1.94
C VAL A 134 6.50 -4.09 -2.05
N TYR A 135 5.71 -3.02 -2.04
CA TYR A 135 6.26 -1.68 -2.16
C TYR A 135 5.52 -0.68 -1.29
N THR A 136 6.18 0.42 -0.99
CA THR A 136 5.59 1.52 -0.23
C THR A 136 5.43 2.78 -1.06
N VAL A 137 4.46 3.60 -0.70
CA VAL A 137 4.25 4.96 -1.21
C VAL A 137 4.31 5.93 -0.04
N GLN A 138 5.23 6.88 -0.11
CA GLN A 138 5.44 7.87 0.94
C GLN A 138 4.29 8.88 0.99
N MET A 139 3.80 9.15 2.20
CA MET A 139 2.83 10.19 2.52
C MET A 139 3.52 11.52 2.86
N SER A 140 2.78 12.61 2.76
CA SER A 140 3.21 13.96 3.14
C SER A 140 3.09 14.18 4.65
N GLN A 141 4.22 14.52 5.28
CA GLN A 141 4.27 14.94 6.68
C GLN A 141 3.48 16.23 6.92
N GLU A 142 3.55 17.17 5.97
CA GLU A 142 2.95 18.50 6.14
C GLU A 142 1.43 18.45 6.25
N THR A 143 0.78 17.63 5.43
CA THR A 143 -0.67 17.45 5.55
C THR A 143 -1.03 16.53 6.71
N MET A 144 -0.28 15.44 6.95
CA MET A 144 -0.57 14.50 8.04
C MET A 144 -0.57 15.15 9.43
N ARG A 145 0.27 16.17 9.66
CA ARG A 145 0.27 16.97 10.91
C ARG A 145 -1.06 17.65 11.21
N ARG A 146 -1.95 17.76 10.22
CA ARG A 146 -3.31 18.32 10.36
C ARG A 146 -4.36 17.26 10.64
N SER A 147 -3.98 15.98 10.80
CA SER A 147 -4.90 14.94 11.26
C SER A 147 -5.50 15.32 12.63
N PRO A 148 -6.80 15.11 12.88
CA PRO A 148 -7.76 14.33 12.08
C PRO A 148 -8.64 15.16 11.11
N THR A 149 -8.17 16.33 10.64
CA THR A 149 -8.96 17.16 9.71
C THR A 149 -9.04 16.57 8.29
N GLN A 150 -9.96 17.08 7.46
CA GLN A 150 -10.04 16.73 6.05
C GLN A 150 -8.71 16.97 5.32
N LEU A 151 -7.95 18.02 5.67
CA LEU A 151 -6.63 18.25 5.08
C LEU A 151 -5.65 17.11 5.40
N GLY A 152 -5.69 16.61 6.64
CA GLY A 152 -4.86 15.48 7.08
C GLY A 152 -5.15 14.17 6.35
N SER A 153 -6.41 13.93 5.97
CA SER A 153 -6.78 12.73 5.23
C SER A 153 -6.32 12.74 3.77
N GLN A 154 -6.05 13.92 3.18
CA GLN A 154 -5.75 14.00 1.74
C GLN A 154 -4.47 13.28 1.34
N THR A 155 -3.42 13.30 2.15
CA THR A 155 -2.21 12.53 1.81
C THR A 155 -2.41 11.02 1.81
N THR A 156 -3.38 10.52 2.58
CA THR A 156 -3.72 9.10 2.53
C THR A 156 -4.38 8.78 1.19
N SER A 157 -5.40 9.57 0.81
CA SER A 157 -6.11 9.39 -0.46
C SER A 157 -5.15 9.48 -1.65
N LEU A 158 -4.27 10.49 -1.67
CA LEU A 158 -3.29 10.65 -2.74
C LEU A 158 -2.28 9.49 -2.81
N ALA A 159 -1.89 8.90 -1.68
CA ALA A 159 -0.97 7.76 -1.68
C ALA A 159 -1.62 6.51 -2.32
N TYR A 160 -2.93 6.30 -2.14
CA TYR A 160 -3.67 5.25 -2.85
C TYR A 160 -3.69 5.50 -4.36
N THR A 161 -4.02 6.72 -4.78
CA THR A 161 -4.00 7.15 -6.18
C THR A 161 -2.63 6.97 -6.83
N ARG A 162 -1.54 7.34 -6.14
CA ARG A 162 -0.17 7.10 -6.64
C ARG A 162 0.16 5.61 -6.73
N GLY A 163 -0.35 4.80 -5.80
CA GLY A 163 -0.24 3.35 -5.85
C GLY A 163 -0.91 2.73 -7.07
N GLU A 164 -2.03 3.29 -7.56
CA GLU A 164 -2.67 2.85 -8.81
C GLU A 164 -1.74 3.00 -10.01
N VAL A 165 -1.11 4.17 -10.15
CA VAL A 165 -0.17 4.45 -11.25
C VAL A 165 1.05 3.53 -11.18
N ILE A 166 1.60 3.31 -9.99
CA ILE A 166 2.75 2.41 -9.79
C ILE A 166 2.37 0.98 -10.15
N GLN A 167 1.21 0.50 -9.68
CA GLN A 167 0.70 -0.84 -10.01
C GLN A 167 0.55 -1.02 -11.52
N ALA A 168 -0.17 -0.11 -12.19
CA ALA A 168 -0.38 -0.19 -13.63
C ALA A 168 0.96 -0.21 -14.39
N SER A 169 1.89 0.69 -14.04
CA SER A 169 3.22 0.75 -14.67
C SER A 169 4.03 -0.53 -14.45
N ALA A 170 3.97 -1.12 -13.26
CA ALA A 170 4.65 -2.37 -12.95
C ALA A 170 4.07 -3.55 -13.73
N GLN A 171 2.74 -3.59 -13.89
CA GLN A 171 2.05 -4.62 -14.66
C GLN A 171 2.45 -4.57 -16.14
N GLU A 172 2.46 -3.37 -16.71
CA GLU A 172 2.88 -3.13 -18.09
C GLU A 172 4.36 -3.43 -18.31
N PHE A 173 5.22 -3.09 -17.34
CA PHE A 173 6.65 -3.39 -17.39
C PHE A 173 6.90 -4.90 -17.41
N LEU A 174 6.28 -5.65 -16.49
CA LEU A 174 6.45 -7.10 -16.43
C LEU A 174 5.83 -7.81 -17.64
N ARG A 175 4.67 -7.33 -18.13
CA ARG A 175 4.09 -7.78 -19.40
C ARG A 175 5.08 -7.58 -20.56
N GLY A 176 5.74 -6.43 -20.63
CA GLY A 176 6.77 -6.14 -21.63
C GLY A 176 8.02 -7.02 -21.53
N LEU A 177 8.29 -7.58 -20.35
CA LEU A 177 9.35 -8.58 -20.14
C LEU A 177 8.91 -10.02 -20.43
N GLY A 178 7.60 -10.26 -20.61
CA GLY A 178 7.03 -11.59 -20.87
C GLY A 178 6.53 -12.31 -19.61
N TYR A 179 6.26 -11.57 -18.54
CA TYR A 179 5.82 -12.12 -17.26
C TYR A 179 4.46 -11.55 -16.84
N GLN A 180 3.74 -12.33 -16.04
CA GLN A 180 2.48 -11.91 -15.45
C GLN A 180 2.73 -11.02 -14.24
N CYS A 181 1.82 -10.08 -14.02
CA CYS A 181 1.82 -9.24 -12.84
C CYS A 181 0.39 -8.97 -12.40
N LEU A 182 0.02 -9.54 -11.26
CA LEU A 182 -1.32 -9.48 -10.69
C LEU A 182 -1.33 -8.42 -9.61
N GLY A 183 -2.30 -7.52 -9.67
CA GLY A 183 -2.43 -6.39 -8.78
C GLY A 183 -3.69 -6.44 -7.92
N GLU A 184 -3.86 -5.42 -7.09
CA GLU A 184 -5.12 -5.22 -6.38
C GLU A 184 -6.23 -4.83 -7.38
N SER A 185 -7.42 -5.40 -7.25
CA SER A 185 -8.62 -4.97 -8.00
C SER A 185 -9.30 -3.74 -7.38
N SER A 186 -9.11 -3.55 -6.07
CA SER A 186 -9.66 -2.46 -5.29
C SER A 186 -8.78 -2.15 -4.08
N THR A 187 -9.06 -1.07 -3.37
CA THR A 187 -8.23 -0.69 -2.21
C THR A 187 -8.29 -1.76 -1.11
N ASN A 188 -7.12 -2.22 -0.65
CA ASN A 188 -6.96 -3.29 0.34
C ASN A 188 -7.38 -4.68 -0.16
N ALA A 189 -7.47 -4.92 -1.47
CA ALA A 189 -7.67 -6.23 -2.06
C ALA A 189 -6.38 -7.09 -2.03
N LEU A 190 -6.45 -8.31 -2.56
CA LEU A 190 -5.36 -9.27 -2.80
C LEU A 190 -4.74 -9.89 -1.54
N GLY A 191 -4.37 -9.10 -0.54
CA GLY A 191 -3.75 -9.64 0.68
C GLY A 191 -3.41 -8.62 1.75
N ILE A 192 -2.87 -9.12 2.85
CA ILE A 192 -2.53 -8.37 4.07
C ILE A 192 -1.23 -7.60 3.85
N ALA A 193 -1.33 -6.39 3.30
CA ALA A 193 -0.17 -5.60 2.88
C ALA A 193 0.88 -5.35 4.00
N PRO A 194 0.51 -4.98 5.25
CA PRO A 194 1.51 -4.80 6.30
C PRO A 194 2.29 -6.07 6.65
N ALA A 195 1.62 -7.23 6.66
CA ALA A 195 2.26 -8.51 6.93
C ALA A 195 3.25 -8.88 5.82
N LEU A 196 2.84 -8.73 4.56
CA LEU A 196 3.72 -8.94 3.41
C LEU A 196 4.95 -8.01 3.46
N ALA A 197 4.79 -6.76 3.89
CA ALA A 197 5.92 -5.82 4.01
C ALA A 197 6.89 -6.18 5.13
N VAL A 198 6.42 -6.72 6.26
CA VAL A 198 7.32 -7.27 7.29
C VAL A 198 8.11 -8.44 6.72
N MET A 199 7.43 -9.36 6.05
CA MET A 199 8.08 -10.52 5.43
C MET A 199 9.11 -10.11 4.37
N ALA A 200 8.82 -9.04 3.62
CA ALA A 200 9.69 -8.44 2.62
C ALA A 200 10.79 -7.53 3.20
N GLY A 201 10.93 -7.43 4.52
CA GLY A 201 11.98 -6.66 5.17
C GLY A 201 11.84 -5.14 5.05
N LEU A 202 10.65 -4.62 4.77
CA LEU A 202 10.44 -3.17 4.60
C LEU A 202 10.30 -2.42 5.92
N GLY A 203 10.04 -3.13 7.01
CA GLY A 203 9.74 -2.53 8.31
C GLY A 203 9.24 -3.57 9.30
N GLU A 204 8.83 -3.09 10.46
CA GLU A 204 8.20 -3.90 11.51
C GLU A 204 6.77 -3.42 11.76
N LEU A 205 5.92 -4.31 12.30
CA LEU A 205 4.67 -3.89 12.91
C LEU A 205 4.95 -3.02 14.14
N SER A 206 3.94 -2.25 14.56
CA SER A 206 4.07 -1.33 15.68
C SER A 206 2.77 -1.25 16.46
N ARG A 207 2.84 -0.65 17.67
CA ARG A 207 1.65 -0.36 18.51
C ARG A 207 0.58 0.45 17.77
N LEU A 208 0.94 1.23 16.76
CA LEU A 208 -0.01 1.99 15.93
C LEU A 208 -0.85 1.10 14.99
N ASN A 209 -0.68 -0.23 15.03
CA ASN A 209 -1.26 -1.19 14.08
C ASN A 209 -0.93 -0.83 12.62
N ARG A 210 0.27 -0.29 12.41
CA ARG A 210 0.82 0.11 11.11
C ARG A 210 2.26 -0.39 11.01
N LEU A 211 2.68 -0.65 9.77
CA LEU A 211 4.09 -0.83 9.46
C LEU A 211 4.85 0.47 9.77
N ILE A 212 5.98 0.37 10.45
CA ILE A 212 6.97 1.43 10.57
C ILE A 212 8.19 1.00 9.77
N THR A 213 8.61 1.86 8.85
CA THR A 213 9.82 1.69 8.04
C THR A 213 10.98 2.46 8.67
N PRO A 214 12.23 1.99 8.59
CA PRO A 214 13.38 2.75 9.07
C PRO A 214 13.52 4.13 8.42
N GLU A 215 13.23 4.25 7.12
CA GLU A 215 13.47 5.46 6.34
C GLU A 215 12.36 6.53 6.51
N TYR A 216 11.11 6.09 6.67
CA TYR A 216 9.95 6.99 6.61
C TYR A 216 9.03 6.86 7.84
N GLY A 217 9.38 6.01 8.81
CA GLY A 217 8.52 5.71 9.94
C GLY A 217 7.16 5.15 9.48
N PRO A 218 6.04 5.54 10.11
CA PRO A 218 4.69 5.13 9.70
C PRO A 218 4.14 5.90 8.49
N MET A 219 4.92 6.81 7.88
CA MET A 219 4.45 7.73 6.83
C MET A 219 4.44 7.11 5.45
N VAL A 220 3.99 5.86 5.36
CA VAL A 220 3.90 5.11 4.12
C VAL A 220 2.56 4.37 4.00
N ARG A 221 2.13 4.16 2.77
CA ARG A 221 1.13 3.16 2.41
C ARG A 221 1.83 1.97 1.76
N VAL A 222 1.33 0.77 2.00
CA VAL A 222 1.93 -0.48 1.56
C VAL A 222 1.04 -1.11 0.52
N PHE A 223 1.66 -1.59 -0.56
CA PHE A 223 1.01 -2.24 -1.69
C PHE A 223 1.78 -3.49 -2.08
N LYS A 224 1.17 -4.32 -2.91
CA LYS A 224 1.69 -5.62 -3.29
C LYS A 224 1.20 -6.03 -4.67
N LEU A 225 2.04 -6.78 -5.38
CA LEU A 225 1.76 -7.39 -6.68
C LEU A 225 2.25 -8.83 -6.63
N LEU A 226 1.67 -9.73 -7.42
CA LEU A 226 2.16 -11.10 -7.61
C LEU A 226 2.71 -11.27 -9.02
N THR A 227 3.82 -11.97 -9.19
CA THR A 227 4.43 -12.24 -10.49
C THR A 227 4.94 -13.66 -10.59
N ASP A 228 5.02 -14.16 -11.82
CA ASP A 228 5.70 -15.40 -12.16
C ASP A 228 7.17 -15.20 -12.57
N LEU A 229 7.68 -13.96 -12.57
CA LEU A 229 9.10 -13.69 -12.72
C LEU A 229 9.87 -14.09 -11.45
N PRO A 230 10.80 -15.06 -11.51
CA PRO A 230 11.61 -15.40 -10.36
C PRO A 230 12.48 -14.24 -9.90
N VAL A 231 12.44 -13.93 -8.60
CA VAL A 231 13.20 -12.85 -7.97
C VAL A 231 13.91 -13.35 -6.72
N ALA A 232 15.10 -12.80 -6.45
CA ALA A 232 15.76 -13.00 -5.17
C ALA A 232 14.91 -12.36 -4.05
N THR A 233 14.62 -13.13 -3.01
CA THR A 233 13.77 -12.71 -1.89
C THR A 233 14.55 -11.93 -0.84
N ASP A 234 13.87 -10.97 -0.23
CA ASP A 234 14.37 -10.22 0.91
C ASP A 234 14.01 -10.96 2.22
N LYS A 235 14.60 -10.52 3.33
CA LYS A 235 14.37 -11.12 4.65
C LYS A 235 13.76 -10.10 5.60
N PRO A 236 12.92 -10.53 6.56
CA PRO A 236 12.47 -9.67 7.63
C PRO A 236 13.64 -8.99 8.35
N ILE A 237 13.39 -7.79 8.84
CA ILE A 237 14.36 -6.99 9.59
C ILE A 237 13.95 -6.89 11.07
N ASP A 238 14.94 -6.59 11.91
CA ASP A 238 14.74 -6.12 13.27
C ASP A 238 15.43 -4.75 13.38
N ALA A 239 14.63 -3.70 13.44
CA ALA A 239 15.08 -2.32 13.60
C ALA A 239 14.80 -1.81 15.03
N GLY A 240 14.44 -2.70 15.96
CA GLY A 240 14.09 -2.37 17.34
C GLY A 240 12.78 -1.59 17.48
N ILE A 241 11.91 -1.57 16.46
CA ILE A 241 10.66 -0.80 16.47
C ILE A 241 9.71 -1.38 17.52
N MET A 242 9.58 -2.71 17.58
CA MET A 242 8.71 -3.36 18.56
C MET A 242 9.18 -3.09 19.99
N GLU A 243 10.48 -3.20 20.25
CA GLU A 243 11.08 -2.88 21.56
C GLU A 243 10.87 -1.41 21.95
N PHE A 244 11.01 -0.49 21.00
CA PHE A 244 10.69 0.92 21.22
C PHE A 244 9.20 1.12 21.57
N CYS A 245 8.30 0.42 20.88
CA CYS A 245 6.86 0.51 21.11
C CYS A 245 6.44 0.05 22.52
N LYS A 246 7.17 -0.87 23.16
CA LYS A 246 6.90 -1.32 24.54
C LYS A 246 6.99 -0.15 25.53
N ARG A 247 7.97 0.74 25.33
CA ARG A 247 8.26 1.86 26.25
C ARG A 247 7.57 3.15 25.86
N CYS A 248 7.43 3.43 24.56
CA CYS A 248 7.00 4.74 24.07
C CYS A 248 5.54 5.07 24.39
N LYS A 249 4.59 4.19 24.00
CA LYS A 249 3.13 4.31 24.21
C LYS A 249 2.43 5.62 23.76
N LYS A 250 3.17 6.60 23.24
CA LYS A 250 2.67 7.93 22.84
C LYS A 250 1.48 7.89 21.88
N CYS A 251 1.43 6.92 20.97
CA CYS A 251 0.29 6.78 20.07
C CYS A 251 -0.99 6.37 20.81
N ALA A 252 -0.89 5.50 21.82
CA ALA A 252 -2.02 5.09 22.64
C ALA A 252 -2.50 6.23 23.54
N GLU A 253 -1.58 6.98 24.14
CA GLU A 253 -1.88 8.18 24.93
C GLU A 253 -2.60 9.25 24.12
N ALA A 254 -2.21 9.44 22.85
CA ALA A 254 -2.79 10.46 21.99
C ALA A 254 -4.06 10.00 21.23
N CYS A 255 -4.46 8.74 21.35
CA CYS A 255 -5.56 8.17 20.57
C CYS A 255 -6.92 8.70 21.07
N PRO A 256 -7.66 9.50 20.28
CA PRO A 256 -8.92 10.09 20.77
C PRO A 256 -10.01 9.06 21.04
N SER A 257 -9.91 7.89 20.41
CA SER A 257 -10.87 6.78 20.52
C SER A 257 -10.39 5.66 21.45
N GLU A 258 -9.25 5.83 22.13
CA GLU A 258 -8.67 4.85 23.06
C GLU A 258 -8.52 3.44 22.46
N SER A 259 -8.38 3.36 21.14
CA SER A 259 -8.42 2.07 20.41
C SER A 259 -7.09 1.33 20.37
N LEU A 260 -6.03 1.92 20.92
CA LEU A 260 -4.70 1.33 20.93
C LEU A 260 -4.37 0.78 22.31
N SER A 261 -3.90 -0.46 22.35
CA SER A 261 -3.52 -1.13 23.59
C SER A 261 -2.35 -0.42 24.28
N PHE A 262 -2.35 -0.44 25.61
CA PHE A 262 -1.23 -0.03 26.46
C PHE A 262 -0.34 -1.20 26.91
N LEU A 263 -0.69 -2.45 26.55
CA LEU A 263 0.07 -3.65 26.91
C LEU A 263 1.47 -3.63 26.28
N ASP A 264 2.46 -4.11 27.01
CA ASP A 264 3.84 -4.11 26.52
C ASP A 264 4.06 -5.18 25.44
N GLU A 265 3.36 -6.31 25.54
CA GLU A 265 3.48 -7.42 24.61
C GLU A 265 2.17 -7.63 23.81
N PRO A 266 2.26 -8.09 22.56
CA PRO A 266 1.08 -8.52 21.79
C PRO A 266 0.47 -9.80 22.35
N SER A 267 -0.83 -10.00 22.12
CA SER A 267 -1.58 -11.22 22.45
C SER A 267 -2.14 -11.88 21.20
N TRP A 268 -2.49 -13.16 21.32
CA TRP A 268 -3.22 -13.92 20.29
C TRP A 268 -4.72 -14.02 20.56
N ASP A 269 -5.17 -13.46 21.68
CA ASP A 269 -6.56 -13.39 22.12
C ASP A 269 -7.35 -12.30 21.39
#